data_AF-A0A258SL48-F1
#
_entry.id   AF-A0A258SL48-F1
#
_cell.length_a   1.000
_cell.length_b   1.000
_cell.length_c   1.000
_cell.angle_alpha   90.00
_cell.angle_beta   90.00
_cell.angle_gamma   90.00
#
_symmetry.space_group_name_H-M   'P 1'
#
loop_
_entity.id
_entity.type
_entity.pdbx_description
1 polymer ?
#
loop_
_entity_poly.entity_id
_entity_poly.type
_entity_poly.pdbx_seq_one_letter_code
_entity_poly.pdbx_strand_id
1 'polypeptide(L)'
;IAAVDLRGRYREPFSNWEAATDAPPARLRGDIELLPQIAEAGLSRAAKDISQAGMIGTAAMLAECSGIGLEIELAAIPRPEGVDLTRWLLSFPSFGYLLSVAPPDVAEVIARFTARGISAAAIGTAGAGGAVALNHRGTREVIWDFARSPLIGCAPLEIAS
;
A
#
# COMPACT_ATOMS: atom_id res chain seq x y z
N ILE A 1 -6.11 0.78 -1.99
CA ILE A 1 -6.29 0.30 -0.59
C ILE A 1 -4.93 -0.01 -0.01
N ALA A 2 -4.67 0.36 1.25
CA ALA A 2 -3.55 -0.18 2.02
C ALA A 2 -4.10 -1.15 3.06
N ALA A 3 -3.54 -2.37 3.09
CA ALA A 3 -3.85 -3.39 4.09
C ALA A 3 -2.57 -3.77 4.83
N VAL A 4 -2.56 -3.64 6.16
CA VAL A 4 -1.36 -3.86 6.99
C VAL A 4 -1.74 -4.55 8.29
N ASP A 5 -0.94 -5.52 8.72
CA ASP A 5 -1.12 -6.15 10.04
C ASP A 5 -0.53 -5.27 11.15
N LEU A 6 -1.41 -4.61 11.89
CA LEU A 6 -1.03 -3.72 13.00
C LEU A 6 -0.88 -4.46 14.34
N ARG A 7 -0.98 -5.79 14.39
CA ARG A 7 -0.84 -6.60 15.62
C ARG A 7 0.62 -6.86 15.99
N GLY A 8 1.54 -6.12 15.39
CA GLY A 8 2.98 -6.27 15.54
C GLY A 8 3.60 -5.25 16.48
N ARG A 9 4.92 -5.13 16.34
CA ARG A 9 5.76 -4.16 17.06
C ARG A 9 6.96 -3.79 16.21
N TYR A 10 7.66 -2.71 16.56
CA TYR A 10 8.95 -2.43 15.96
C TYR A 10 10.03 -3.37 16.47
N ARG A 11 10.87 -3.83 15.54
CA ARG A 11 12.16 -4.46 15.86
C ARG A 11 13.24 -3.38 15.93
N GLU A 12 13.38 -2.77 17.09
CA GLU A 12 14.35 -1.68 17.30
C GLU A 12 15.80 -2.13 17.02
N PRO A 13 16.67 -1.24 16.48
CA PRO A 13 16.40 0.16 16.12
C PRO A 13 15.81 0.35 14.70
N PHE A 14 15.41 -0.73 14.03
CA PHE A 14 14.99 -0.69 12.62
C PHE A 14 13.53 -0.22 12.49
N SER A 15 13.18 0.38 11.34
CA SER A 15 11.79 0.65 10.96
C SER A 15 11.08 -0.60 10.42
N ASN A 16 11.32 -1.75 11.04
CA ASN A 16 10.70 -3.03 10.67
C ASN A 16 9.55 -3.33 11.62
N TRP A 17 8.33 -3.44 11.08
CA TRP A 17 7.13 -3.77 11.85
C TRP A 17 6.86 -5.28 11.79
N GLU A 18 7.21 -5.98 12.86
CA GLU A 18 7.08 -7.43 12.98
C GLU A 18 5.74 -7.83 13.60
N ALA A 19 4.81 -8.30 12.76
CA ALA A 19 3.54 -8.91 13.16
C ALA A 19 3.52 -10.43 12.93
N ALA A 20 4.55 -10.96 12.25
CA ALA A 20 4.64 -12.37 11.87
C ALA A 20 5.46 -13.25 12.84
N THR A 21 6.46 -12.70 13.53
CA THR A 21 7.47 -13.47 14.29
C THR A 21 6.86 -14.45 15.29
N ASP A 22 5.86 -14.01 16.07
CA ASP A 22 5.21 -14.82 17.11
C ASP A 22 3.80 -15.29 16.69
N ALA A 23 3.44 -15.10 15.42
CA ALA A 23 2.11 -15.42 14.92
C ALA A 23 1.94 -16.94 14.75
N PRO A 24 0.77 -17.51 15.12
CA PRO A 24 0.48 -18.91 14.83
C PRO A 24 0.57 -19.21 13.32
N PRO A 25 1.21 -20.31 12.88
CA PRO A 25 1.37 -20.62 11.45
C PRO A 25 0.06 -20.70 10.67
N ALA A 26 -1.02 -21.16 11.31
CA ALA A 26 -2.35 -21.20 10.70
C ALA A 26 -2.92 -19.80 10.44
N ARG A 27 -2.63 -18.82 11.31
CA ARG A 27 -3.01 -17.42 11.11
C ARG A 27 -2.28 -16.85 9.91
N LEU A 28 -0.95 -17.02 9.86
CA LEU A 28 -0.11 -16.55 8.75
C LEU A 28 -0.57 -17.09 7.40
N ARG A 29 -0.82 -18.40 7.32
CA ARG A 29 -1.34 -19.03 6.09
C ARG A 29 -2.69 -18.46 5.67
N GLY A 30 -3.62 -18.31 6.60
CA GLY A 30 -4.92 -17.74 6.23
C GLY A 30 -4.85 -16.24 5.87
N ASP A 31 -3.92 -15.49 6.47
CA ASP A 31 -3.75 -14.05 6.20
C ASP A 31 -3.19 -13.84 4.79
N ILE A 32 -2.18 -14.63 4.38
CA ILE A 32 -1.62 -14.56 3.02
C ILE A 32 -2.59 -15.08 1.96
N GLU A 33 -3.45 -16.05 2.31
CA GLU A 33 -4.47 -16.62 1.41
C GLU A 33 -5.52 -15.59 0.95
N LEU A 34 -5.67 -14.46 1.65
CA LEU A 34 -6.55 -13.39 1.19
C LEU A 34 -6.14 -12.85 -0.19
N LEU A 35 -4.84 -12.81 -0.50
CA LEU A 35 -4.35 -12.24 -1.76
C LEU A 35 -4.78 -13.05 -2.99
N PRO A 36 -4.54 -14.37 -3.08
CA PRO A 36 -5.07 -15.17 -4.18
C PRO A 36 -6.61 -15.13 -4.21
N GLN A 37 -7.30 -15.20 -3.07
CA GLN A 37 -8.77 -15.11 -3.05
C GLN A 37 -9.32 -13.79 -3.60
N ILE A 38 -8.65 -12.67 -3.36
CA ILE A 38 -9.00 -11.34 -3.90
C ILE A 38 -8.73 -11.31 -5.41
N ALA A 39 -7.60 -11.86 -5.85
CA ALA A 39 -7.23 -11.90 -7.26
C ALA A 39 -8.16 -12.80 -8.09
N GLU A 40 -8.44 -14.01 -7.61
CA GLU A 40 -9.34 -14.99 -8.25
C GLU A 40 -10.78 -14.51 -8.32
N ALA A 41 -11.22 -13.73 -7.33
CA ALA A 41 -12.54 -13.07 -7.35
C ALA A 41 -12.59 -11.84 -8.28
N GLY A 42 -11.47 -11.44 -8.90
CA GLY A 42 -11.40 -10.28 -9.80
C GLY A 42 -11.48 -8.93 -9.09
N LEU A 43 -11.30 -8.90 -7.77
CA LEU A 43 -11.55 -7.70 -6.94
C LEU A 43 -10.37 -6.72 -6.94
N SER A 44 -9.18 -7.13 -7.40
CA SER A 44 -8.00 -6.27 -7.46
C SER A 44 -7.30 -6.41 -8.80
N ARG A 45 -7.04 -5.28 -9.47
CA ARG A 45 -6.37 -5.25 -10.78
C ARG A 45 -4.85 -5.34 -10.66
N ALA A 46 -4.30 -4.84 -9.57
CA ALA A 46 -2.89 -4.88 -9.26
C ALA A 46 -2.70 -4.87 -7.74
N ALA A 47 -1.63 -5.46 -7.27
CA ALA A 47 -1.22 -5.34 -5.88
C ALA A 47 0.30 -5.35 -5.77
N LYS A 48 0.82 -4.72 -4.72
CA LYS A 48 2.24 -4.72 -4.40
C LYS A 48 2.45 -4.83 -2.90
N ASP A 49 3.43 -5.63 -2.50
CA ASP A 49 3.91 -5.73 -1.12
C ASP A 49 4.63 -4.44 -0.69
N ILE A 50 4.37 -3.98 0.53
CA ILE A 50 5.08 -2.86 1.13
C ILE A 50 6.43 -3.36 1.61
N SER A 51 7.50 -2.91 0.95
CA SER A 51 8.88 -3.34 1.21
C SER A 51 9.69 -2.28 1.97
N GLN A 52 11.02 -2.34 1.90
CA GLN A 52 11.94 -1.44 2.62
C GLN A 52 11.82 0.04 2.22
N ALA A 53 11.27 0.35 1.04
CA ALA A 53 10.99 1.73 0.65
C ALA A 53 9.77 2.33 1.39
N GLY A 54 9.16 1.56 2.29
CA GLY A 54 7.95 1.93 3.01
C GLY A 54 6.74 2.02 2.10
N MET A 55 5.62 2.48 2.65
CA MET A 55 4.36 2.59 1.93
C MET A 55 4.45 3.57 0.76
N ILE A 56 5.09 4.72 1.00
CA ILE A 56 5.17 5.79 0.01
C ILE A 56 6.09 5.42 -1.15
N GLY A 57 7.28 4.88 -0.87
CA GLY A 57 8.18 4.40 -1.91
C GLY A 57 7.57 3.23 -2.71
N THR A 58 6.87 2.31 -2.03
CA THR A 58 6.13 1.23 -2.70
C THR A 58 5.03 1.77 -3.62
N ALA A 59 4.28 2.79 -3.19
CA ALA A 59 3.27 3.43 -4.00
C ALA A 59 3.87 4.10 -5.25
N ALA A 60 5.01 4.78 -5.10
CA ALA A 60 5.73 5.38 -6.22
C ALA A 60 6.21 4.33 -7.23
N MET A 61 6.78 3.21 -6.77
CA MET A 61 7.16 2.10 -7.65
C MET A 61 5.94 1.52 -8.40
N LEU A 62 4.82 1.31 -7.69
CA LEU A 62 3.60 0.80 -8.29
C LEU A 62 3.05 1.77 -9.36
N ALA A 63 3.10 3.07 -9.09
CA ALA A 63 2.66 4.11 -10.00
C ALA A 63 3.51 4.14 -11.28
N GLU A 64 4.84 4.12 -11.15
CA GLU A 64 5.75 4.14 -12.29
C GLU A 64 5.59 2.88 -13.16
N CYS A 65 5.61 1.68 -12.56
CA CYS A 65 5.41 0.42 -13.28
C CYS A 65 4.08 0.37 -14.04
N SER A 66 3.07 1.08 -13.55
CA SER A 66 1.73 1.08 -14.12
C SER A 66 1.47 2.26 -15.07
N GLY A 67 2.38 3.23 -15.15
CA GLY A 67 2.19 4.45 -15.96
C GLY A 67 1.01 5.31 -15.50
N ILE A 68 0.80 5.43 -14.18
CA ILE A 68 -0.34 6.16 -13.60
C ILE A 68 0.12 7.19 -12.56
N GLY A 69 -0.78 8.12 -12.23
CA GLY A 69 -0.66 8.98 -11.07
C GLY A 69 -1.37 8.42 -9.84
N LEU A 70 -0.91 8.82 -8.66
CA LEU A 70 -1.52 8.48 -7.37
C LEU A 70 -1.74 9.72 -6.51
N GLU A 71 -2.92 9.81 -5.90
CA GLU A 71 -3.24 10.76 -4.84
C GLU A 71 -3.44 9.97 -3.53
N ILE A 72 -2.63 10.25 -2.51
CA ILE A 72 -2.64 9.53 -1.23
C ILE A 72 -3.09 10.47 -0.11
N GLU A 73 -4.14 10.11 0.63
CA GLU A 73 -4.58 10.82 1.82
C GLU A 73 -3.88 10.23 3.06
N LEU A 74 -2.99 11.02 3.67
CA LEU A 74 -2.19 10.58 4.81
C LEU A 74 -3.03 10.26 6.04
N ALA A 75 -4.13 10.98 6.26
CA ALA A 75 -5.01 10.75 7.40
C ALA A 75 -5.78 9.42 7.32
N ALA A 76 -5.90 8.83 6.13
CA ALA A 76 -6.61 7.57 5.90
C ALA A 76 -5.72 6.33 6.11
N ILE A 77 -4.40 6.51 6.23
CA ILE A 77 -3.45 5.40 6.33
C ILE A 77 -3.64 4.66 7.67
N PRO A 78 -3.90 3.34 7.66
CA PRO A 78 -3.91 2.54 8.88
C PRO A 78 -2.55 2.62 9.56
N ARG A 79 -2.52 3.00 10.83
CA ARG A 79 -1.29 3.26 11.59
C ARG A 79 -1.43 2.71 13.01
N PRO A 80 -0.38 2.08 13.57
CA PRO A 80 -0.40 1.68 14.97
C PRO A 80 -0.58 2.90 15.90
N GLU A 81 -1.21 2.67 17.04
CA GLU A 81 -1.34 3.71 18.06
C GLU A 81 0.04 4.12 18.60
N GLY A 82 0.22 5.42 18.86
CA GLY A 82 1.47 5.97 19.41
C GLY A 82 2.68 6.01 18.46
N VAL A 83 2.57 5.47 17.23
CA VAL A 83 3.68 5.48 16.25
C VAL A 83 3.71 6.78 15.45
N ASP A 84 4.87 7.44 15.37
CA ASP A 84 5.05 8.61 14.51
C ASP A 84 4.72 8.30 13.04
N LEU A 85 3.98 9.22 12.39
CA LEU A 85 3.54 9.04 11.01
C LEU A 85 4.72 8.96 10.05
N THR A 86 5.72 9.83 10.19
CA THR A 86 6.88 9.86 9.29
C THR A 86 7.65 8.54 9.35
N ARG A 87 7.91 8.03 10.55
CA ARG A 87 8.50 6.69 10.73
C ARG A 87 7.64 5.62 10.07
N TRP A 88 6.32 5.67 10.27
CA TRP A 88 5.38 4.68 9.72
C TRP A 88 5.39 4.65 8.19
N LEU A 89 5.39 5.81 7.53
CA LEU A 89 5.41 5.91 6.07
C LEU A 89 6.66 5.26 5.44
N LEU A 90 7.76 5.21 6.19
CA LEU A 90 9.04 4.61 5.81
C LEU A 90 9.24 3.20 6.38
N SER A 91 8.25 2.65 7.09
CA SER A 91 8.40 1.36 7.75
C SER A 91 8.18 0.18 6.80
N PHE A 92 8.92 -0.90 7.03
CA PHE A 92 8.75 -2.19 6.37
C PHE A 92 7.89 -3.13 7.23
N PRO A 93 6.61 -3.34 6.89
CA PRO A 93 5.76 -4.29 7.60
C PRO A 93 5.98 -5.72 7.11
N SER A 94 6.08 -6.66 8.05
CA SER A 94 6.09 -8.11 7.73
C SER A 94 4.83 -8.62 7.03
N PHE A 95 3.72 -7.90 7.13
CA PHE A 95 2.52 -8.08 6.31
C PHE A 95 1.94 -6.70 5.96
N GLY A 96 2.12 -6.26 4.72
CA GLY A 96 1.57 -5.00 4.23
C GLY A 96 1.49 -4.97 2.71
N TYR A 97 0.37 -4.50 2.17
CA TYR A 97 0.08 -4.49 0.74
C TYR A 97 -0.66 -3.23 0.31
N LEU A 98 -0.33 -2.74 -0.88
CA LEU A 98 -1.13 -1.80 -1.64
C LEU A 98 -1.91 -2.55 -2.71
N LEU A 99 -3.22 -2.32 -2.80
CA LEU A 99 -4.11 -2.93 -3.77
C LEU A 99 -4.85 -1.87 -4.59
N SER A 100 -4.88 -2.06 -5.91
CA SER A 100 -5.64 -1.27 -6.86
C SER A 100 -7.00 -1.91 -7.10
N VAL A 101 -8.03 -1.36 -6.46
CA VAL A 101 -9.38 -1.92 -6.38
C VAL A 101 -10.37 -0.94 -7.00
N ALA A 102 -11.33 -1.44 -7.79
CA ALA A 102 -12.36 -0.59 -8.39
C ALA A 102 -13.32 -0.08 -7.30
N PRO A 103 -13.88 1.14 -7.43
CA PRO A 103 -14.72 1.74 -6.39
C PRO A 103 -15.85 0.85 -5.85
N PRO A 104 -16.59 0.07 -6.68
CA PRO A 104 -17.64 -0.82 -6.20
C PRO A 104 -17.14 -1.93 -5.26
N ASP A 105 -15.90 -2.37 -5.44
CA ASP A 105 -15.33 -3.54 -4.76
C ASP A 105 -14.56 -3.17 -3.48
N VAL A 106 -14.34 -1.87 -3.24
CA VAL A 106 -13.53 -1.37 -2.11
C VAL A 106 -14.04 -1.87 -0.77
N ALA A 107 -15.36 -1.81 -0.55
CA ALA A 107 -15.98 -2.23 0.70
C ALA A 107 -15.77 -3.74 0.95
N GLU A 108 -15.92 -4.56 -0.09
CA GLU A 108 -15.72 -6.00 0.01
C GLU A 108 -14.26 -6.35 0.32
N VAL A 109 -13.30 -5.74 -0.38
CA VAL A 109 -11.88 -6.00 -0.13
C VAL A 109 -11.49 -5.60 1.30
N ILE A 110 -11.94 -4.43 1.78
CA ILE A 110 -11.72 -4.02 3.17
C ILE A 110 -12.33 -5.04 4.13
N ALA A 111 -13.58 -5.47 3.90
CA ALA A 111 -14.26 -6.45 4.75
C ALA A 111 -13.51 -7.78 4.85
N ARG A 112 -12.91 -8.27 3.76
CA ARG A 112 -12.10 -9.50 3.74
C ARG A 112 -10.88 -9.40 4.66
N PHE A 113 -10.17 -8.27 4.64
CA PHE A 113 -9.04 -8.03 5.54
C PHE A 113 -9.48 -7.85 7.00
N THR A 114 -10.52 -7.04 7.25
CA THR A 114 -10.99 -6.75 8.61
C THR A 114 -11.56 -7.99 9.29
N ALA A 115 -12.23 -8.89 8.56
CA ALA A 115 -12.69 -10.17 9.07
C ALA A 115 -11.56 -11.07 9.62
N ARG A 116 -10.31 -10.83 9.19
CA ARG A 116 -9.11 -11.51 9.69
C ARG A 116 -8.34 -10.71 10.74
N GLY A 117 -8.87 -9.56 11.15
CA GLY A 117 -8.22 -8.63 12.06
C GLY A 117 -7.02 -7.89 11.45
N ILE A 118 -6.99 -7.76 10.13
CA ILE A 118 -5.98 -6.98 9.40
C ILE A 118 -6.57 -5.60 9.11
N SER A 119 -5.85 -4.53 9.42
CA SER A 119 -6.33 -3.18 9.18
C SER A 119 -6.23 -2.86 7.69
N ALA A 120 -7.33 -2.42 7.08
CA ALA A 120 -7.37 -2.03 5.68
C ALA A 120 -8.19 -0.75 5.48
N ALA A 121 -7.71 0.13 4.62
CA ALA A 121 -8.41 1.37 4.26
C ALA A 121 -8.18 1.77 2.81
N ALA A 122 -9.17 2.44 2.21
CA ALA A 122 -8.96 3.19 0.99
C ALA A 122 -8.19 4.47 1.33
N ILE A 123 -6.92 4.52 0.93
CA ILE A 123 -6.00 5.62 1.29
C ILE A 123 -5.80 6.64 0.17
N GLY A 124 -6.57 6.55 -0.93
CA GLY A 124 -6.29 7.35 -2.11
C GLY A 124 -6.89 6.82 -3.39
N THR A 125 -6.56 7.49 -4.49
CA THR A 125 -7.06 7.20 -5.84
C THR A 125 -5.92 7.08 -6.84
N ALA A 126 -6.13 6.24 -7.85
CA ALA A 126 -5.26 6.09 -9.02
C ALA A 126 -5.95 6.69 -10.25
N GLY A 127 -5.19 7.35 -11.12
CA GLY A 127 -5.73 7.97 -12.33
C GLY A 127 -4.66 8.21 -13.39
N ALA A 128 -5.06 8.81 -14.51
CA ALA A 128 -4.13 9.23 -15.55
C ALA A 128 -3.10 10.23 -15.01
N GLY A 129 -1.87 10.16 -15.54
CA GLY A 129 -0.75 11.01 -15.14
C GLY A 129 0.49 10.19 -14.81
N GLY A 130 1.48 10.85 -14.19
CA GLY A 130 2.76 10.24 -13.84
C GLY A 130 3.37 10.87 -12.59
N ALA A 131 2.53 11.27 -11.64
CA ALA A 131 2.96 11.90 -10.40
C ALA A 131 2.33 11.23 -9.19
N VAL A 132 3.08 11.15 -8.10
CA VAL A 132 2.58 10.74 -6.79
C VAL A 132 2.48 11.97 -5.90
N ALA A 133 1.29 12.21 -5.37
CA ALA A 133 0.99 13.32 -4.49
C ALA A 133 0.44 12.84 -3.15
N LEU A 134 0.81 13.56 -2.09
CA LEU A 134 0.30 13.38 -0.74
C LEU A 134 -0.67 14.50 -0.41
N ASN A 135 -1.79 14.14 0.18
CA ASN A 135 -2.79 15.04 0.73
C ASN A 135 -2.80 14.88 2.25
N HIS A 136 -2.80 16.02 2.96
CA HIS A 136 -2.97 16.05 4.40
C HIS A 136 -3.58 17.39 4.81
N ARG A 137 -4.74 17.33 5.47
CA ARG A 137 -5.45 18.52 6.00
C ARG A 137 -5.69 19.61 4.94
N GLY A 138 -5.99 19.19 3.71
CA GLY A 138 -6.24 20.10 2.58
C GLY A 138 -4.99 20.63 1.87
N THR A 139 -3.79 20.31 2.36
CA THR A 139 -2.53 20.58 1.66
C THR A 139 -2.18 19.41 0.76
N ARG A 140 -1.86 19.69 -0.49
CA ARG A 140 -1.41 18.72 -1.48
C ARG A 140 0.04 19.00 -1.87
N GLU A 141 0.89 17.98 -1.83
CA GLU A 141 2.30 18.06 -2.22
C GLU A 141 2.64 16.94 -3.21
N VAL A 142 3.25 17.28 -4.36
CA VAL A 142 3.77 16.27 -5.30
C VAL A 142 5.15 15.82 -4.80
N ILE A 143 5.24 14.56 -4.38
CA ILE A 143 6.48 13.99 -3.85
C ILE A 143 7.34 13.34 -4.92
N TRP A 144 6.74 12.96 -6.05
CA TRP A 144 7.46 12.42 -7.19
C TRP A 144 6.73 12.71 -8.50
N ASP A 145 7.50 13.03 -9.53
CA ASP A 145 7.03 13.26 -10.89
C ASP A 145 7.94 12.50 -11.86
N PHE A 146 7.40 11.42 -12.44
CA PHE A 146 8.16 10.50 -13.29
C PHE A 146 8.57 11.15 -14.63
N ALA A 147 7.87 12.20 -15.07
CA ALA A 147 8.28 12.95 -16.26
C ALA A 147 9.56 13.76 -16.01
N ARG A 148 9.82 14.14 -14.75
CA ARG A 148 11.04 14.86 -14.35
C ARG A 148 12.18 13.91 -14.02
N SER A 149 11.88 12.80 -13.34
CA SER A 149 12.88 11.81 -12.93
C SER A 149 12.26 10.44 -12.75
N PRO A 150 12.72 9.41 -13.49
CA PRO A 150 12.30 8.03 -13.22
C PRO A 150 12.77 7.60 -11.82
N LEU A 151 11.98 6.79 -11.12
CA LEU A 151 12.38 6.24 -9.82
C LEU A 151 13.11 4.90 -10.00
N ILE A 152 12.53 3.99 -10.79
CA ILE A 152 13.10 2.67 -11.11
C ILE A 152 13.33 2.47 -12.62
N GLY A 153 12.82 3.35 -13.48
CA GLY A 153 13.12 3.35 -14.91
C GLY A 153 12.42 2.25 -15.71
N CYS A 154 11.31 1.74 -15.19
CA CYS A 154 10.53 0.67 -15.84
C CYS A 154 9.10 1.09 -16.15
N ALA A 155 8.90 2.38 -16.47
CA ALA A 155 7.62 2.86 -16.97
C ALA A 155 7.24 2.14 -18.28
N PRO A 156 5.94 1.88 -18.54
CA PRO A 156 5.50 1.35 -19.81
C PRO A 156 5.99 2.23 -20.96
N LEU A 157 6.54 1.61 -22.01
CA LEU A 157 6.88 2.32 -23.24
C LEU A 157 5.58 2.78 -23.91
N GLU A 158 5.51 4.03 -24.34
CA GLU A 158 4.47 4.46 -25.27
C GLU A 158 4.68 3.69 -26.59
N ILE A 159 3.87 2.65 -26.81
CA ILE A 159 3.78 2.01 -28.11
C ILE A 159 2.88 2.92 -28.94
N ALA A 160 3.47 3.72 -29.83
CA ALA A 160 2.72 4.54 -30.76
C ALA A 160 1.74 3.66 -31.55
N SER A 161 0.44 3.92 -31.37
CA SER A 161 -0.67 3.32 -32.11
C SER A 161 -0.94 4.07 -33.40
#